data_AF-A0A9B0C205-F1
#
_entry.id   AF-A0A9B0C205-F1
#
_cell.length_a   1.000
_cell.length_b   1.000
_cell.length_c   1.000
_cell.angle_alpha   90.00
_cell.angle_beta   90.00
_cell.angle_gamma   90.00
#
_symmetry.space_group_name_H-M   'P 1'
#
loop_
_entity.id
_entity.type
_entity.pdbx_description
1 polymer ?
#
loop_
_entity_poly.entity_id
_entity_poly.type
_entity_poly.pdbx_seq_one_letter_code
_entity_poly.pdbx_strand_id
1 'polypeptide(L)'
;MSNLSHVQRVRILYKTILRLHRGLPAEIQAVGTSYVQDEFRRHKNCDEATTAIFLKEWTEYAIMLTKQLGLKGPHTAKPLGKNLKKEDLDKFRNEQMYQLYELMIAATGKTNNDGEDK
;
A
#
# COMPACT_ATOMS: atom_id res chain seq x y z
N MET A 1 19.58 -2.86 27.23
CA MET A 1 18.48 -2.36 26.39
C MET A 1 17.29 -3.29 26.56
N SER A 2 16.13 -2.78 26.99
CA SER A 2 14.94 -3.62 27.21
C SER A 2 14.37 -4.11 25.87
N ASN A 3 14.18 -5.42 25.72
CA ASN A 3 13.53 -5.99 24.55
C ASN A 3 12.05 -5.57 24.54
N LEU A 4 11.62 -4.93 23.45
CA LEU A 4 10.20 -4.61 23.26
C LEU A 4 9.38 -5.89 23.08
N SER A 5 8.26 -5.98 23.79
CA SER A 5 7.27 -7.05 23.59
C SER A 5 6.70 -7.01 22.17
N HIS A 6 6.20 -8.16 21.70
CA HIS A 6 5.55 -8.27 20.40
C HIS A 6 4.44 -7.21 20.21
N VAL A 7 3.55 -7.08 21.19
CA VAL A 7 2.44 -6.11 21.16
C VAL A 7 2.94 -4.67 21.06
N GLN A 8 4.04 -4.33 21.74
CA GLN A 8 4.63 -3.00 21.63
C GLN A 8 5.18 -2.75 20.22
N ARG A 9 5.87 -3.72 19.61
CA ARG A 9 6.40 -3.61 18.23
C ARG A 9 5.27 -3.41 17.23
N VAL A 10 4.20 -4.20 17.31
CA VAL A 10 3.00 -4.07 16.46
C VAL A 10 2.39 -2.67 16.59
N ARG A 11 2.18 -2.19 17.83
CA ARG A 11 1.60 -0.86 18.08
C ARG A 11 2.48 0.28 17.57
N ILE A 12 3.80 0.14 17.68
CA ILE A 12 4.75 1.13 17.14
C ILE A 12 4.61 1.17 15.62
N LEU A 13 4.64 0.02 14.94
CA LEU A 13 4.52 -0.05 13.48
C LEU A 13 3.20 0.58 13.00
N TYR A 14 2.08 0.17 13.61
CA TYR A 14 0.75 0.71 13.30
C TYR A 14 0.70 2.24 13.45
N LYS A 15 1.18 2.78 14.58
CA LYS A 15 1.21 4.23 14.81
C LYS A 15 2.16 4.96 13.86
N THR A 16 3.29 4.35 13.51
CA THR A 16 4.24 4.91 12.54
C THR A 16 3.59 5.05 11.17
N ILE A 17 2.91 4.00 10.69
CA ILE A 17 2.20 4.04 9.40
C ILE A 17 1.12 5.13 9.41
N LEU A 18 0.30 5.22 10.47
CA LEU A 18 -0.72 6.26 10.58
C LEU A 18 -0.15 7.68 10.60
N ARG A 19 1.07 7.88 11.15
CA ARG A 19 1.76 9.18 11.06
C ARG A 19 2.26 9.46 9.65
N LEU A 20 2.84 8.47 8.99
CA LEU A 20 3.30 8.58 7.60
C LEU A 20 2.12 8.91 6.67
N HIS A 21 0.93 8.37 6.91
CA HIS A 21 -0.27 8.68 6.11
C HIS A 21 -0.70 10.14 6.17
N ARG A 22 -0.39 10.87 7.24
CA ARG A 22 -0.61 12.34 7.29
C ARG A 22 0.28 13.08 6.30
N GLY A 23 1.30 12.38 5.78
CA GLY A 23 2.14 12.78 4.68
C GLY A 23 1.57 12.50 3.29
N LEU A 24 0.37 11.93 3.15
CA LEU A 24 -0.18 11.62 1.83
C LEU A 24 -1.16 12.71 1.37
N PRO A 25 -1.40 12.86 0.04
CA PRO A 25 -2.52 13.63 -0.48
C PRO A 25 -3.83 13.17 0.17
N ALA A 26 -4.79 14.09 0.35
CA ALA A 26 -5.97 13.89 1.18
C ALA A 26 -6.77 12.63 0.80
N GLU A 27 -6.95 12.40 -0.50
CA GLU A 27 -7.71 11.27 -1.05
C GLU A 27 -6.99 9.95 -0.75
N ILE A 28 -5.68 9.91 -0.98
CA ILE A 28 -4.83 8.73 -0.73
C ILE A 28 -4.72 8.46 0.77
N GLN A 29 -4.61 9.51 1.59
CA GLN A 29 -4.58 9.40 3.04
C GLN A 29 -5.86 8.75 3.58
N ALA A 30 -7.03 9.19 3.11
CA ALA A 30 -8.32 8.68 3.58
C ALA A 30 -8.46 7.18 3.30
N VAL A 31 -8.25 6.77 2.05
CA VAL A 31 -8.33 5.37 1.62
C VAL A 31 -7.30 4.51 2.35
N GLY A 32 -6.03 4.95 2.37
CA GLY A 32 -4.95 4.20 3.01
C GLY A 32 -5.16 4.05 4.52
N THR A 33 -5.64 5.09 5.21
CA THR A 33 -5.89 5.04 6.65
C THR A 33 -6.96 4.02 7.01
N SER A 34 -8.10 4.01 6.28
CA SER A 34 -9.14 2.99 6.49
C SER A 34 -8.58 1.58 6.27
N TYR A 35 -7.83 1.38 5.18
CA TYR A 35 -7.24 0.10 4.84
C TYR A 35 -6.29 -0.43 5.93
N VAL A 36 -5.37 0.41 6.42
CA VAL A 36 -4.44 0.03 7.51
C VAL A 36 -5.18 -0.38 8.78
N GLN A 37 -6.24 0.36 9.14
CA GLN A 37 -7.04 0.05 10.33
C GLN A 37 -7.71 -1.32 10.22
N ASP A 38 -8.26 -1.63 9.05
CA ASP A 38 -8.94 -2.89 8.80
C ASP A 38 -7.96 -4.05 8.75
N GLU A 39 -6.82 -3.89 8.06
CA GLU A 39 -5.82 -4.95 7.94
C GLU A 39 -5.20 -5.34 9.28
N PHE A 40 -4.80 -4.37 10.10
CA PHE A 40 -4.28 -4.65 11.45
C PHE A 40 -5.35 -5.27 12.37
N ARG A 41 -6.63 -4.94 12.17
CA ARG A 41 -7.73 -5.55 12.91
C ARG A 41 -7.94 -7.00 12.49
N ARG A 42 -7.95 -7.28 11.18
CA ARG A 42 -8.10 -8.63 10.62
C ARG A 42 -6.96 -9.56 11.04
N HIS A 43 -5.76 -9.03 11.17
CA HIS A 43 -4.56 -9.80 11.53
C HIS A 43 -4.26 -9.88 13.03
N LYS A 44 -5.19 -9.43 13.90
CA LYS A 44 -4.96 -9.40 15.35
C LYS A 44 -4.72 -10.78 15.99
N ASN A 45 -5.32 -11.82 15.42
CA ASN A 45 -5.32 -13.19 15.98
C ASN A 45 -4.73 -14.22 15.00
N CYS A 46 -3.88 -13.79 14.06
CA CYS A 46 -3.21 -14.70 13.14
C CYS A 46 -2.17 -15.57 13.85
N ASP A 47 -1.81 -16.69 13.24
CA ASP A 47 -0.72 -17.54 13.70
C ASP A 47 0.63 -16.83 13.60
N GLU A 48 1.66 -17.41 14.24
CA GLU A 48 2.99 -16.81 14.33
C GLU A 48 3.66 -16.61 12.97
N ALA A 49 3.50 -17.57 12.04
CA ALA A 49 4.13 -17.49 10.72
C ALA A 49 3.49 -16.38 9.89
N THR A 50 2.16 -16.32 9.85
CA THR A 50 1.41 -15.24 9.19
C THR A 50 1.74 -13.89 9.82
N THR A 51 1.85 -13.83 11.15
CA THR A 51 2.19 -12.60 11.87
C THR A 51 3.59 -12.10 11.52
N ALA A 52 4.57 -13.00 11.40
CA ALA A 52 5.93 -12.65 11.01
C ALA A 52 5.99 -12.05 9.60
N ILE A 53 5.31 -12.68 8.64
CA ILE A 53 5.18 -12.17 7.26
C ILE A 53 4.48 -10.82 7.26
N PHE A 54 3.34 -10.70 7.94
CA PHE A 54 2.58 -9.45 8.05
C PHE A 54 3.46 -8.31 8.56
N LEU A 55 4.16 -8.50 9.68
CA LEU A 55 5.01 -7.46 10.24
C LEU A 55 6.18 -7.08 9.32
N LYS A 56 6.75 -8.04 8.60
CA LYS A 56 7.80 -7.77 7.61
C LYS A 56 7.26 -6.89 6.49
N GLU A 57 6.19 -7.30 5.82
CA GLU A 57 5.61 -6.57 4.68
C GLU A 57 5.15 -5.15 5.07
N TRP A 58 4.51 -5.00 6.23
CA TRP A 58 4.09 -3.68 6.72
C TRP A 58 5.26 -2.79 7.17
N THR A 59 6.37 -3.39 7.61
CA THR A 59 7.60 -2.64 7.87
C THR A 59 8.24 -2.15 6.57
N GLU A 60 8.29 -3.00 5.54
CA GLU A 60 8.77 -2.62 4.21
C GLU A 60 7.91 -1.51 3.58
N TYR A 61 6.59 -1.58 3.74
CA TYR A 61 5.67 -0.51 3.35
C TYR A 61 5.97 0.81 4.07
N ALA A 62 6.17 0.79 5.40
CA ALA A 62 6.51 1.98 6.16
C ALA A 62 7.85 2.60 5.72
N ILE A 63 8.86 1.76 5.44
CA ILE A 63 10.16 2.20 4.90
C ILE A 63 9.99 2.84 3.52
N MET A 64 9.19 2.23 2.64
CA MET A 64 8.90 2.78 1.32
C MET A 64 8.22 4.15 1.42
N LEU A 65 7.17 4.28 2.25
CA LEU A 65 6.50 5.55 2.48
C LEU A 65 7.47 6.61 3.02
N THR A 66 8.30 6.26 3.99
CA THR A 66 9.29 7.17 4.56
C THR A 66 10.25 7.70 3.48
N LYS A 67 10.72 6.83 2.58
CA LYS A 67 11.58 7.23 1.46
C LYS A 67 10.88 8.14 0.46
N GLN A 68 9.62 7.89 0.14
CA GLN A 68 8.85 8.70 -0.81
C GLN A 68 8.50 10.07 -0.24
N LEU A 69 8.13 10.14 1.04
CA LEU A 69 7.78 11.38 1.73
C LEU A 69 8.99 12.27 2.01
N GLY A 70 10.18 11.67 2.12
CA GLY A 70 11.42 12.37 2.45
C GLY A 70 11.35 13.13 3.78
N LEU A 71 12.33 14.01 4.01
CA LEU A 71 12.40 14.84 5.23
C LEU A 71 11.40 16.00 5.21
N LYS A 72 10.91 16.40 4.02
CA LYS A 72 10.07 17.59 3.82
C LYS A 72 8.56 17.30 3.87
N GLY A 73 8.17 16.02 3.91
CA GLY A 73 6.79 15.63 4.14
C GLY A 73 5.82 15.90 2.96
N PRO A 74 4.51 15.90 3.25
CA PRO A 74 3.43 15.55 2.32
C PRO A 74 3.38 16.26 0.99
N HIS A 75 3.74 17.54 0.99
CA HIS A 75 3.50 18.42 -0.15
C HIS A 75 4.60 18.33 -1.23
N THR A 76 5.64 17.51 -1.00
CA THR A 76 6.82 17.45 -1.88
C THR A 76 7.08 16.10 -2.53
N ALA A 77 6.39 15.05 -2.11
CA ALA A 77 6.59 13.71 -2.66
C ALA A 77 5.88 13.58 -4.02
N LYS A 78 6.58 13.90 -5.10
CA LYS A 78 6.14 13.58 -6.45
C LYS A 78 7.28 12.92 -7.22
N PRO A 79 7.08 11.74 -7.83
CA PRO A 79 5.85 10.92 -7.82
C PRO A 79 5.71 10.04 -6.55
N LEU A 80 4.46 9.75 -6.16
CA LEU A 80 4.13 8.73 -5.17
C LEU A 80 3.95 7.36 -5.84
N GLY A 81 4.26 6.30 -5.11
CA GLY A 81 4.19 4.94 -5.63
C GLY A 81 5.40 4.55 -6.48
N LYS A 82 5.34 3.34 -7.04
CA LYS A 82 6.31 2.78 -7.97
C LYS A 82 5.54 2.06 -9.07
N ASN A 83 6.09 2.05 -10.27
CA ASN A 83 5.53 1.24 -11.35
C ASN A 83 5.64 -0.25 -10.98
N LEU A 84 4.56 -0.99 -11.24
CA LEU A 84 4.57 -2.44 -11.14
C LEU A 84 5.53 -3.02 -12.18
N LYS A 85 6.29 -4.03 -11.80
CA LYS A 85 7.07 -4.79 -12.77
C LYS A 85 6.15 -5.75 -13.53
N LYS A 86 6.58 -6.22 -14.70
CA LYS A 86 5.80 -7.19 -15.47
C LYS A 86 5.57 -8.48 -14.68
N GLU A 87 6.59 -8.92 -13.94
CA GLU A 87 6.51 -10.13 -13.11
C GLU A 87 5.56 -9.98 -11.91
N ASP A 88 5.22 -8.73 -11.52
CA ASP A 88 4.22 -8.51 -10.48
C ASP A 88 2.80 -8.69 -11.03
N LEU A 89 2.58 -8.44 -12.32
CA LEU A 89 1.28 -8.63 -12.98
C LEU A 89 0.89 -10.11 -13.05
N ASP A 90 1.86 -11.00 -13.19
CA ASP A 90 1.65 -12.45 -13.22
C ASP A 90 1.11 -13.02 -11.89
N LYS A 91 1.20 -12.24 -10.80
CA LYS A 91 0.70 -12.63 -9.47
C LYS A 91 -0.78 -12.31 -9.28
N PHE A 92 -1.39 -11.54 -10.18
CA PHE A 92 -2.80 -11.16 -10.09
C PHE A 92 -3.68 -12.24 -10.70
N ARG A 93 -4.87 -12.42 -10.13
CA ARG A 93 -5.93 -13.22 -10.78
C ARG A 93 -6.43 -12.47 -12.03
N ASN A 94 -6.95 -13.22 -13.01
CA ASN A 94 -7.50 -12.66 -14.25
C ASN A 94 -8.50 -11.52 -14.00
N GLU A 95 -9.39 -11.67 -13.02
CA GLU A 95 -10.36 -10.61 -12.65
C GLU A 95 -9.68 -9.34 -12.13
N GLN A 96 -8.60 -9.49 -11.36
CA GLN A 96 -7.86 -8.34 -10.83
C GLN A 96 -7.05 -7.64 -11.93
N MET A 97 -6.54 -8.41 -12.91
CA MET A 97 -5.89 -7.86 -14.10
C MET A 97 -6.88 -7.05 -14.94
N TYR A 98 -8.09 -7.57 -15.13
CA TYR A 98 -9.15 -6.84 -15.82
C TYR A 98 -9.51 -5.54 -15.09
N GLN A 99 -9.71 -5.59 -13.76
CA GLN A 99 -9.96 -4.39 -12.96
C GLN A 99 -8.83 -3.35 -13.05
N LEU A 100 -7.57 -3.81 -13.06
CA LEU A 100 -6.41 -2.93 -13.19
C LEU A 100 -6.37 -2.26 -14.58
N TYR A 101 -6.76 -2.99 -15.63
CA TYR A 101 -6.86 -2.47 -16.98
C TYR A 101 -7.98 -1.42 -17.12
N GLU A 102 -9.18 -1.71 -16.59
CA GLU A 102 -10.30 -0.76 -16.54
C GLU A 102 -9.92 0.51 -15.77
N LEU A 103 -9.20 0.37 -14.65
CA LEU A 103 -8.67 1.50 -13.89
C LEU A 103 -7.68 2.34 -14.73
N MET A 104 -6.81 1.70 -15.51
CA MET A 104 -5.86 2.40 -16.38
C MET A 104 -6.58 3.20 -17.47
N ILE A 105 -7.61 2.62 -18.10
CA ILE A 105 -8.45 3.31 -19.07
C ILE A 105 -9.12 4.53 -18.43
N ALA A 106 -9.81 4.35 -17.30
CA ALA A 106 -10.51 5.41 -16.60
C ALA A 106 -9.58 6.56 -16.17
N ALA A 107 -8.36 6.23 -15.71
CA ALA A 107 -7.39 7.22 -15.26
C ALA A 107 -6.67 7.97 -16.39
N THR A 108 -6.50 7.33 -17.56
CA THR A 108 -5.77 7.92 -18.71
C THR A 108 -6.69 8.54 -19.76
N GLY A 109 -8.00 8.30 -19.68
CA GLY A 109 -8.97 8.78 -20.66
C GLY A 109 -8.82 8.16 -22.04
N LYS A 110 -8.09 7.04 -22.16
CA LYS A 110 -8.00 6.27 -23.41
C LYS A 110 -9.36 5.63 -23.67
N THR A 111 -10.10 6.13 -24.65
CA THR A 111 -11.35 5.48 -25.09
C THR A 111 -11.03 4.11 -25.70
N ASN A 112 -11.82 3.09 -25.38
CA ASN A 112 -11.81 1.79 -26.04
C ASN A 112 -12.20 1.95 -27.52
N ASN A 113 -11.26 2.38 -28.36
CA ASN A 113 -11.40 2.42 -29.83
C ASN A 113 -10.60 1.30 -30.49
N ASP A 114 -10.44 0.16 -29.81
CA ASP A 114 -9.92 -1.08 -30.40
C ASP A 114 -11.08 -2.09 -30.61
N GLY A 115 -12.23 -1.57 -31.06
CA GLY A 115 -13.30 -2.36 -31.66
C GLY A 115 -13.31 -2.10 -33.16
N GLU A 116 -13.19 -3.17 -33.94
CA GLU A 116 -13.21 -3.25 -35.42
C GLU A 116 -11.88 -3.01 -36.14
N ASP A 117 -11.06 -4.07 -36.20
CA ASP A 117 -10.41 -4.41 -37.46
C ASP A 117 -10.59 -5.91 -37.73
N LYS A 118 -11.64 -6.18 -38.53
CA LYS A 118 -12.01 -7.39 -39.30
C LYS A 118 -12.39 -8.70 -38.58
#